data_AF-C5KH09-F1
#
_entry.id   AF-C5KH09-F1
#
_cell.length_a   1.000
_cell.length_b   1.000
_cell.length_c   1.000
_cell.angle_alpha   90.00
_cell.angle_beta   90.00
_cell.angle_gamma   90.00
#
_symmetry.space_group_name_H-M   'P 1'
#
loop_
_entity.id
_entity.type
_entity.pdbx_description
1 polymer ?
#
loop_
_entity_poly.entity_id
_entity_poly.type
_entity_poly.pdbx_seq_one_letter_code
_entity_poly.pdbx_strand_id
1 'polypeptide(L)'
;TWPFHRQHLVNGGSYLRNYVDYMFGTERGQRIESMELRKAEAYLSQIIQGMWLKLVVEHCRRLQPYNMGLLYWQANDIWPTVSWSTIEYSGRPKVAMTMAQSFYNLSEPTMFFNYSI
;
A
#
# COMPACT_ATOMS: atom_id res chain seq x y z
N THR A 1 -9.08 20.83 3.10
CA THR A 1 -8.02 21.61 2.45
C THR A 1 -6.63 20.99 2.60
N TRP A 2 -6.24 20.49 3.78
CA TRP A 2 -4.85 20.06 4.08
C TRP A 2 -4.20 18.95 3.20
N PRO A 3 -4.87 17.84 2.83
CA PRO A 3 -4.19 16.74 2.13
C PRO A 3 -3.98 16.98 0.63
N PHE A 4 -4.80 17.82 -0.02
CA PHE A 4 -4.74 18.02 -1.48
C PHE A 4 -3.49 18.78 -1.91
N HIS A 5 -3.00 19.71 -1.11
CA HIS A 5 -1.80 20.48 -1.42
C HIS A 5 -0.52 19.64 -1.27
N ARG A 6 -0.51 18.66 -0.36
CA ARG A 6 0.66 17.81 -0.09
C ARG A 6 0.74 16.61 -1.03
N GLN A 7 -0.39 16.18 -1.60
CA GLN A 7 -0.40 15.13 -2.61
C GLN A 7 0.17 15.66 -3.92
N HIS A 8 1.29 15.08 -4.36
CA HIS A 8 1.98 15.50 -5.58
C HIS A 8 1.78 14.52 -6.74
N LEU A 9 1.16 13.35 -6.50
CA LEU A 9 0.66 12.50 -7.57
C LEU A 9 -0.65 13.07 -8.12
N VAL A 10 -0.69 13.33 -9.42
CA VAL A 10 -1.91 13.74 -10.14
C VAL A 10 -3.01 12.71 -9.85
N ASN A 11 -4.16 13.18 -9.34
CA ASN A 11 -5.30 12.34 -8.94
C ASN A 11 -5.00 11.27 -7.86
N GLY A 12 -3.87 11.36 -7.15
CA GLY A 12 -3.46 10.32 -6.20
C GLY A 12 -4.46 10.06 -5.07
N GLY A 13 -5.13 11.11 -4.59
CA GLY A 13 -6.20 10.96 -3.60
C GLY A 13 -7.41 10.18 -4.13
N SER A 14 -7.80 10.42 -5.39
CA SER A 14 -8.91 9.72 -6.03
C SER A 14 -8.58 8.25 -6.29
N TYR A 15 -7.33 7.94 -6.69
CA TYR A 15 -6.89 6.55 -6.87
C TYR A 15 -6.95 5.77 -5.57
N LEU A 16 -6.41 6.32 -4.47
CA LEU A 16 -6.45 5.67 -3.16
C LEU A 16 -7.87 5.35 -2.73
N ARG A 17 -8.79 6.32 -2.88
CA ARG A 17 -10.20 6.10 -2.56
C ARG A 17 -10.82 5.00 -3.40
N ASN A 18 -10.59 5.02 -4.71
CA ASN A 18 -11.11 3.98 -5.61
C ASN A 18 -10.59 2.59 -5.24
N TYR A 19 -9.33 2.46 -4.82
CA TYR A 19 -8.78 1.18 -4.36
C TYR A 19 -9.40 0.72 -3.04
N VAL A 20 -9.60 1.64 -2.08
CA VAL A 20 -10.28 1.34 -0.82
C VAL A 20 -11.70 0.88 -1.07
N ASP A 21 -12.46 1.62 -1.90
CA ASP A 21 -13.83 1.28 -2.28
C ASP A 21 -13.90 -0.07 -3.00
N TYR A 22 -12.96 -0.35 -3.90
CA TYR A 22 -12.89 -1.61 -4.63
C TYR A 22 -12.61 -2.80 -3.70
N MET A 23 -11.67 -2.66 -2.76
CA MET A 23 -11.23 -3.76 -1.90
C MET A 23 -12.18 -4.03 -0.73
N PHE A 24 -12.79 -2.98 -0.16
CA PHE A 24 -13.57 -3.08 1.08
C PHE A 24 -15.06 -2.81 0.90
N GLY A 25 -15.51 -2.48 -0.31
CA GLY A 25 -16.94 -2.31 -0.60
C GLY A 25 -17.58 -1.14 0.16
N THR A 26 -16.84 -0.08 0.45
CA THR A 26 -17.39 1.13 1.09
C THR A 26 -18.47 1.76 0.21
N GLU A 27 -19.57 2.20 0.82
CA GLU A 27 -20.71 2.78 0.09
C GLU A 27 -20.26 3.99 -0.74
N ARG A 28 -20.34 3.86 -2.07
CA ARG A 28 -20.02 4.93 -3.01
C ARG A 28 -20.85 6.17 -2.69
N GLY A 29 -20.18 7.29 -2.41
CA GLY A 29 -20.82 8.59 -2.34
C GLY A 29 -21.23 9.07 -0.95
N GLN A 30 -20.87 8.36 0.14
CA GLN A 30 -20.86 9.01 1.44
C GLN A 30 -19.79 10.11 1.42
N ARG A 31 -20.25 11.37 1.40
CA ARG A 31 -19.39 12.55 1.44
C ARG A 31 -18.55 12.45 2.72
N ILE A 32 -17.23 12.38 2.56
CA ILE A 32 -16.28 12.28 3.66
C ILE A 32 -16.26 13.61 4.42
N GLU A 33 -17.25 13.80 5.30
CA GLU A 33 -17.38 14.99 6.13
C GLU A 33 -16.77 14.80 7.52
N SER A 34 -16.75 13.56 8.03
CA SER A 34 -16.22 13.28 9.36
C SER A 34 -14.71 12.99 9.34
N MET A 35 -14.01 13.47 10.37
CA MET A 35 -12.59 13.19 10.59
C MET A 35 -12.30 11.69 10.72
N GLU A 36 -13.25 10.93 11.27
CA GLU A 36 -13.12 9.49 11.48
C GLU A 36 -13.07 8.71 10.17
N LEU A 37 -13.91 9.07 9.19
CA LEU A 37 -13.87 8.45 7.86
C LEU A 37 -12.52 8.71 7.15
N ARG A 38 -11.93 9.90 7.32
CA ARG A 38 -10.60 10.22 6.75
C ARG A 38 -9.49 9.38 7.37
N LYS A 39 -9.54 9.17 8.69
CA LYS A 39 -8.58 8.30 9.40
C LYS A 39 -8.72 6.85 8.94
N ALA A 40 -9.95 6.38 8.76
CA ALA A 40 -10.23 5.05 8.24
C ALA A 40 -9.67 4.87 6.81
N GLU A 41 -9.90 5.82 5.90
CA GLU A 41 -9.35 5.81 4.53
C GLU A 41 -7.81 5.75 4.54
N ALA A 42 -7.16 6.55 5.38
CA ALA A 42 -5.70 6.53 5.55
C ALA A 42 -5.19 5.19 6.11
N TYR A 43 -5.90 4.58 7.05
CA TYR A 43 -5.53 3.28 7.61
C TYR A 43 -5.70 2.14 6.59
N LEU A 44 -6.85 2.09 5.92
CA LEU A 44 -7.16 1.08 4.91
C LEU A 44 -6.21 1.16 3.72
N SER A 45 -5.85 2.37 3.27
CA SER A 45 -4.85 2.53 2.21
C SER A 45 -3.48 1.96 2.58
N GLN A 46 -3.04 2.06 3.84
CA GLN A 46 -1.77 1.45 4.28
C GLN A 46 -1.84 -0.09 4.30
N ILE A 47 -2.98 -0.67 4.66
CA ILE A 47 -3.19 -2.13 4.58
C ILE A 47 -3.12 -2.58 3.12
N ILE A 48 -3.85 -1.89 2.23
CA ILE A 48 -3.84 -2.17 0.80
C ILE A 48 -2.41 -2.11 0.26
N GLN A 49 -1.64 -1.05 0.59
CA GLN A 49 -0.24 -0.92 0.19
C GLN A 49 0.60 -2.14 0.63
N GLY A 50 0.44 -2.60 1.88
CA GLY A 50 1.16 -3.76 2.39
C GLY A 50 0.76 -5.07 1.70
N MET A 51 -0.52 -5.27 1.40
CA MET A 51 -1.01 -6.45 0.67
C MET A 51 -0.49 -6.48 -0.77
N TRP A 52 -0.49 -5.34 -1.47
CA TRP A 52 0.07 -5.25 -2.82
C TRP A 52 1.57 -5.54 -2.84
N LEU A 53 2.34 -4.98 -1.89
CA LEU A 53 3.77 -5.25 -1.81
C LEU A 53 4.04 -6.74 -1.55
N LYS A 54 3.29 -7.36 -0.63
CA LYS A 54 3.37 -8.81 -0.41
C LYS A 54 3.13 -9.58 -1.72
N LEU A 55 2.02 -9.30 -2.40
CA LEU A 55 1.67 -9.98 -3.65
C LEU A 55 2.78 -9.88 -4.71
N VAL A 56 3.31 -8.68 -4.94
CA VAL A 56 4.35 -8.44 -5.95
C VAL A 56 5.66 -9.13 -5.55
N VAL A 57 6.07 -9.05 -4.28
CA VAL A 57 7.29 -9.70 -3.79
C VAL A 57 7.19 -11.22 -3.94
N GLU A 58 6.09 -11.81 -3.50
CA GLU A 58 5.87 -13.24 -3.62
C GLU A 58 5.83 -13.69 -5.09
N HIS A 59 5.21 -12.89 -5.97
CA HIS A 59 5.20 -13.17 -7.40
C HIS A 59 6.62 -13.17 -7.99
N CYS A 60 7.42 -12.14 -7.70
CA CYS A 60 8.81 -12.06 -8.15
C CYS A 60 9.65 -13.21 -7.62
N ARG A 61 9.47 -13.61 -6.35
CA ARG A 61 10.19 -14.75 -5.74
C ARG A 61 9.86 -16.08 -6.44
N ARG A 62 8.59 -16.32 -6.77
CA ARG A 62 8.17 -17.54 -7.48
C ARG A 62 8.71 -17.64 -8.90
N LEU A 63 9.09 -16.51 -9.49
CA LEU A 63 9.67 -16.46 -10.84
C LEU A 63 11.17 -16.76 -10.87
N GLN A 64 11.82 -17.06 -9.74
CA GLN A 64 13.21 -17.54 -9.78
C GLN A 64 13.31 -18.81 -10.64
N PRO A 65 14.31 -18.91 -11.55
CA PRO A 65 15.47 -18.03 -11.70
C PRO A 65 15.29 -16.84 -12.69
N TYR A 66 14.14 -16.67 -13.32
CA TYR A 66 13.90 -15.58 -14.28
C TYR A 66 13.88 -14.20 -13.62
N ASN A 67 13.36 -14.11 -12.40
CA ASN A 67 13.43 -12.91 -11.59
C ASN A 67 14.25 -13.19 -10.33
N MET A 68 15.36 -12.47 -10.17
CA MET A 68 16.32 -12.67 -9.09
C MET A 68 16.22 -11.63 -7.97
N GLY A 69 15.31 -10.65 -8.09
CA GLY A 69 15.18 -9.62 -7.06
C GLY A 69 14.13 -8.56 -7.38
N LEU A 70 13.64 -7.92 -6.32
CA LEU A 70 12.69 -6.82 -6.40
C LEU A 70 13.08 -5.73 -5.41
N LEU A 71 13.15 -4.49 -5.91
CA LEU A 71 13.26 -3.30 -5.09
C LEU A 71 11.98 -2.50 -5.29
N TYR A 72 11.23 -2.27 -4.21
CA TYR A 72 10.01 -1.47 -4.30
C TYR A 72 10.32 0.02 -4.16
N TRP A 73 9.51 0.83 -4.82
CA TRP A 73 9.48 2.27 -4.61
C TRP A 73 8.45 2.59 -3.52
N GLN A 74 8.77 3.26 -2.42
CA GLN A 74 10.06 3.80 -1.95
C GLN A 74 10.25 3.46 -0.46
N ALA A 75 11.46 3.60 0.08
CA ALA A 75 11.71 3.28 1.49
C ALA A 75 11.10 4.32 2.45
N ASN A 76 11.50 5.60 2.34
CA ASN A 76 11.18 6.65 3.31
C ASN A 76 10.61 7.92 2.65
N ASP A 77 10.10 8.82 3.50
CA ASP A 77 9.69 10.17 3.11
C ASP A 77 10.71 11.24 3.51
N ILE A 78 10.78 12.30 2.70
CA ILE A 78 11.60 13.48 2.97
C ILE A 78 10.86 14.59 3.75
N TRP A 79 9.53 14.49 3.84
CA TRP A 79 8.65 15.44 4.53
C TRP A 79 7.25 14.81 4.74
N PRO A 80 6.38 15.36 5.63
CA PRO A 80 5.05 14.79 5.84
C PRO A 80 4.17 14.94 4.60
N THR A 81 3.94 13.84 3.89
CA THR A 81 3.16 13.79 2.65
C THR A 81 2.48 12.42 2.45
N VAL A 82 1.61 12.34 1.43
CA VAL A 82 1.08 11.06 0.92
C VAL A 82 2.04 10.56 -0.16
N SER A 83 2.60 9.38 0.03
CA SER A 83 3.62 8.80 -0.86
C SER A 83 3.59 7.28 -0.84
N TRP A 84 4.45 6.68 -1.68
CA TRP A 84 4.69 5.24 -1.72
C TRP A 84 5.65 4.74 -0.62
N SER A 85 6.06 5.60 0.32
CA SER A 85 6.99 5.21 1.38
C SER A 85 6.42 4.13 2.29
N THR A 86 7.27 3.28 2.83
CA THR A 86 6.92 2.34 3.90
C THR A 86 7.37 2.85 5.27
N ILE A 87 8.21 3.89 5.31
CA ILE A 87 8.65 4.60 6.51
C ILE A 87 8.19 6.06 6.40
N GLU A 88 7.45 6.54 7.40
CA GLU A 88 7.01 7.93 7.48
C GLU A 88 8.18 8.89 7.72
N TYR A 89 7.95 10.18 7.46
CA TYR A 89 8.96 11.22 7.70
C TYR A 89 9.48 11.26 9.14
N SER A 90 8.64 10.92 10.11
CA SER A 90 9.01 10.83 11.53
C SER A 90 9.93 9.64 11.87
N GLY A 91 10.21 8.76 10.90
CA GLY A 91 10.90 7.49 11.10
C GLY A 91 9.96 6.36 11.54
N ARG A 92 8.66 6.61 11.68
CA ARG A 92 7.68 5.59 12.07
C ARG A 92 7.45 4.60 10.93
N PRO A 93 7.52 3.28 11.17
CA PRO A 93 7.16 2.30 10.15
C PRO A 93 5.66 2.33 9.88
N LYS A 94 5.27 2.32 8.61
CA LYS A 94 3.88 2.05 8.18
C LYS A 94 3.59 0.56 8.25
N VAL A 95 2.31 0.22 8.18
CA VAL A 95 1.83 -1.18 8.13
C VAL A 95 2.61 -2.01 7.10
N ALA A 96 2.85 -1.43 5.91
CA ALA A 96 3.60 -2.06 4.84
C ALA A 96 5.04 -2.47 5.23
N MET A 97 5.77 -1.68 6.03
CA MET A 97 7.13 -2.02 6.46
C MET A 97 7.12 -3.19 7.44
N THR A 98 6.16 -3.21 8.37
CA THR A 98 5.99 -4.33 9.30
C THR A 98 5.66 -5.62 8.55
N MET A 99 4.79 -5.55 7.55
CA MET A 99 4.48 -6.70 6.68
C MET A 99 5.71 -7.15 5.87
N ALA A 100 6.54 -6.21 5.42
CA ALA A 100 7.73 -6.51 4.62
C ALA A 100 8.74 -7.38 5.35
N GLN A 101 8.89 -7.21 6.66
CA GLN A 101 9.75 -8.07 7.47
C GLN A 101 9.33 -9.55 7.40
N SER A 102 8.03 -9.80 7.25
CA SER A 102 7.51 -11.16 7.02
C SER A 102 7.84 -11.62 5.61
N PHE A 103 7.32 -10.94 4.58
CA PHE A 103 7.35 -11.50 3.20
C PHE A 103 8.73 -11.46 2.51
N TYR A 104 9.72 -10.79 3.08
CA TYR A 104 11.13 -10.93 2.67
C TYR A 104 11.86 -12.08 3.37
N ASN A 105 11.28 -12.66 4.42
CA ASN A 105 11.85 -13.83 5.09
C ASN A 105 11.88 -15.02 4.12
N LEU A 106 12.99 -15.76 4.13
CA LEU A 106 13.21 -16.87 3.22
C LEU A 106 12.25 -18.03 3.48
N SER A 107 11.83 -18.23 4.73
CA SER A 107 11.01 -19.36 5.16
C SER A 107 9.50 -19.17 4.96
N GLU A 108 9.04 -17.98 4.54
CA GLU A 108 7.60 -17.75 4.39
C GLU A 108 7.06 -18.44 3.13
N PRO A 109 6.02 -19.30 3.25
CA PRO A 109 5.40 -19.94 2.10
C PRO A 109 4.61 -18.91 1.28
N THR A 110 4.85 -18.88 -0.03
CA THR A 110 4.10 -18.00 -0.95
C THR A 110 2.81 -18.68 -1.38
N MET A 111 1.65 -18.19 -0.91
CA MET A 111 0.35 -18.69 -1.34
C MET A 111 -0.12 -17.90 -2.57
N PHE A 112 -0.51 -18.61 -3.64
CA PHE A 112 -1.08 -17.99 -4.83
C PHE A 112 -2.25 -18.81 -5.34
N PHE A 113 -3.25 -18.13 -5.88
CA PHE A 113 -4.36 -18.77 -6.58
C PHE A 113 -4.00 -18.83 -8.07
N ASN A 114 -3.96 -20.04 -8.62
CA ASN A 114 -3.79 -20.20 -10.06
C ASN A 114 -5.17 -20.12 -10.72
N TYR A 115 -5.51 -18.95 -11.22
CA TYR A 115 -6.69 -18.77 -12.07
C TYR A 115 -6.29 -19.11 -13.50
N SER A 116 -6.00 -20.38 -13.76
CA SER A 116 -6.02 -20.89 -15.11
C SER A 116 -7.47 -20.86 -15.59
N ILE A 117 -7.77 -19.94 -16.50
CA ILE A 117 -9.00 -19.95 -17.33
C ILE A 117 -8.95 -21.09 -18.34
#